data_AF-A0AAW7YRQ7-F1
#
_entry.id   AF-A0AAW7YRQ7-F1
#
_cell.length_a   1.000
_cell.length_b   1.000
_cell.length_c   1.000
_cell.angle_alpha   90.00
_cell.angle_beta   90.00
_cell.angle_gamma   90.00
#
_symmetry.space_group_name_H-M   'P 1'
#
loop_
_entity.id
_entity.type
_entity.pdbx_description
1 polymer ?
#
loop_
_entity_poly.entity_id
_entity_poly.type
_entity_poly.pdbx_seq_one_letter_code
_entity_poly.pdbx_strand_id
1 'polypeptide(L)'
;MTIFLIIGVLIPIIFIMRLNAKNQGMNLKLFLHTIGYSVVGIVITTTIGTMVTKSHNSILLVIIGSIIVGVIWGILLALSYIFFNFLSNTFKK
;
A
#
# COMPACT_ATOMS: atom_id res chain seq x y z
N MET A 1 10.24 14.86 -2.63
CA MET A 1 9.19 14.36 -1.72
C MET A 1 8.21 13.43 -2.44
N THR A 2 7.44 13.94 -3.40
CA THR A 2 6.31 13.23 -4.03
C THR A 2 6.68 11.96 -4.78
N ILE A 3 7.80 11.97 -5.53
CA ILE A 3 8.28 10.79 -6.29
C ILE A 3 8.57 9.58 -5.40
N PHE A 4 9.15 9.79 -4.21
CA PHE A 4 9.46 8.69 -3.31
C PHE A 4 8.20 8.02 -2.78
N LEU A 5 7.18 8.83 -2.44
CA LEU A 5 5.90 8.33 -1.96
C LEU A 5 5.19 7.49 -3.03
N ILE A 6 5.27 7.90 -4.31
CA ILE A 6 4.74 7.12 -5.44
C ILE A 6 5.38 5.72 -5.49
N ILE A 7 6.70 5.62 -5.30
CA ILE A 7 7.40 4.33 -5.29
C ILE A 7 6.88 3.45 -4.14
N GLY A 8 6.67 4.03 -2.95
CA GLY A 8 6.14 3.31 -1.79
C GLY A 8 4.72 2.78 -2.02
N VAL A 9 3.88 3.58 -2.68
CA VAL A 9 2.48 3.25 -3.01
C VAL A 9 2.37 2.12 -4.04
N LEU A 10 3.35 1.97 -4.94
CA LEU A 10 3.35 0.91 -5.94
C LEU A 10 3.56 -0.50 -5.36
N ILE A 11 4.24 -0.63 -4.23
CA ILE A 11 4.54 -1.93 -3.60
C ILE A 11 3.26 -2.74 -3.30
N PRO A 12 2.27 -2.23 -2.54
CA PRO A 12 1.03 -2.96 -2.31
C PRO A 12 0.20 -3.16 -3.59
N ILE A 13 0.32 -2.28 -4.59
CA ILE A 13 -0.36 -2.44 -5.89
C ILE A 13 0.18 -3.67 -6.61
N ILE A 14 1.50 -3.83 -6.71
CA ILE A 14 2.14 -5.00 -7.33
C ILE A 14 1.71 -6.29 -6.61
N PHE A 15 1.60 -6.25 -5.28
CA PHE A 15 1.12 -7.38 -4.50
C PHE A 15 -0.32 -7.77 -4.86
N ILE A 16 -1.24 -6.80 -4.93
CA ILE A 16 -2.62 -7.07 -5.34
C ILE A 16 -2.71 -7.54 -6.79
N MET A 17 -1.94 -6.96 -7.71
CA MET A 17 -1.89 -7.43 -9.11
C MET A 17 -1.44 -8.89 -9.20
N ARG A 18 -0.48 -9.29 -8.37
CA ARG A 18 -0.04 -10.70 -8.28
C ARG A 18 -1.15 -11.61 -7.75
N LEU A 19 -1.97 -11.16 -6.80
CA LEU A 19 -3.14 -11.91 -6.32
C LEU A 19 -4.18 -12.08 -7.41
N ASN A 20 -4.46 -11.00 -8.15
CA ASN A 20 -5.39 -11.00 -9.27
C ASN A 20 -4.94 -11.96 -10.38
N ALA A 21 -3.67 -11.91 -10.77
CA ALA A 21 -3.09 -12.81 -11.78
C ALA A 21 -3.16 -14.29 -11.39
N LYS A 22 -3.21 -14.58 -10.08
CA LYS A 22 -3.40 -15.93 -9.53
C LYS A 22 -4.86 -16.31 -9.33
N ASN A 23 -5.81 -15.44 -9.70
CA ASN A 23 -7.25 -15.57 -9.40
C ASN A 23 -7.50 -15.91 -7.91
N GLN A 24 -6.66 -15.38 -7.02
CA GLN A 24 -6.71 -15.70 -5.59
C GLN A 24 -7.59 -14.68 -4.88
N GLY A 25 -8.67 -15.15 -4.26
CA GLY A 25 -9.54 -14.31 -3.44
C GLY A 25 -8.83 -13.69 -2.24
N MET A 26 -9.29 -12.53 -1.79
CA MET A 26 -8.75 -11.86 -0.62
C MET A 26 -9.17 -12.58 0.67
N ASN A 27 -8.19 -13.10 1.42
CA ASN A 27 -8.38 -13.64 2.76
C ASN A 27 -7.81 -12.65 3.81
N LEU A 28 -8.24 -12.72 5.06
CA LEU A 28 -7.78 -11.88 6.17
C LEU A 28 -6.24 -11.84 6.29
N LYS A 29 -5.57 -12.98 6.07
CA LYS A 29 -4.09 -13.03 6.03
C LYS A 29 -3.52 -12.15 4.92
N LEU A 30 -4.06 -12.23 3.70
CA LEU A 30 -3.60 -11.44 2.55
C LEU A 30 -3.94 -9.96 2.70
N PHE A 31 -5.07 -9.66 3.33
CA PHE A 31 -5.46 -8.30 3.70
C PHE A 31 -4.42 -7.66 4.62
N LEU A 32 -4.05 -8.36 5.71
CA LEU A 32 -3.00 -7.89 6.63
C LEU A 32 -1.64 -7.77 5.95
N HIS A 33 -1.29 -8.69 5.03
CA HIS A 33 -0.07 -8.57 4.24
C HIS A 33 -0.08 -7.31 3.35
N THR A 34 -1.20 -7.00 2.71
CA THR A 34 -1.34 -5.81 1.85
C THR A 34 -1.09 -4.54 2.66
N ILE A 35 -1.67 -4.45 3.87
CA ILE A 35 -1.44 -3.34 4.80
C ILE A 35 0.04 -3.31 5.22
N GLY A 36 0.62 -4.44 5.58
CA GLY A 36 2.03 -4.53 5.96
C GLY A 36 2.97 -4.05 4.84
N TYR A 37 2.77 -4.52 3.61
CA TYR A 37 3.54 -4.07 2.44
C TYR A 37 3.36 -2.58 2.16
N SER A 38 2.14 -2.06 2.32
CA SER A 38 1.86 -0.63 2.18
C SER A 38 2.60 0.22 3.22
N VAL A 39 2.50 -0.15 4.49
CA VAL A 39 3.17 0.55 5.60
C VAL A 39 4.69 0.51 5.41
N VAL A 40 5.26 -0.67 5.17
CA VAL A 40 6.72 -0.83 5.00
C VAL A 40 7.19 -0.04 3.77
N GLY A 41 6.50 -0.15 2.65
CA GLY A 41 6.85 0.55 1.41
C GLY A 41 6.82 2.07 1.57
N ILE A 42 5.75 2.59 2.17
CA ILE A 42 5.59 4.04 2.37
C ILE A 42 6.61 4.54 3.40
N VAL A 43 6.78 3.89 4.55
CA VAL A 43 7.74 4.32 5.58
C VAL A 43 9.18 4.36 5.04
N ILE A 44 9.62 3.31 4.33
CA ILE A 44 10.99 3.26 3.79
C ILE A 44 11.19 4.40 2.79
N THR A 45 10.27 4.54 1.84
CA THR A 45 10.44 5.52 0.76
C THR A 45 10.30 6.96 1.23
N THR A 46 9.39 7.27 2.15
CA THR A 46 9.27 8.62 2.71
C THR A 46 10.49 8.97 3.56
N THR A 47 11.03 8.02 4.34
CA THR A 47 12.26 8.23 5.13
C THR A 47 13.48 8.48 4.23
N ILE A 48 13.65 7.68 3.18
CA ILE A 48 14.72 7.94 2.18
C ILE A 48 14.50 9.30 1.53
N GLY A 49 13.26 9.62 1.16
CA GLY A 49 12.91 10.89 0.56
C GLY A 49 13.27 12.08 1.44
N THR A 50 13.03 12.00 2.75
CA THR A 50 13.34 13.10 3.69
C THR A 50 14.83 13.29 3.92
N MET A 51 15.59 12.20 3.94
CA MET A 51 17.05 12.24 3.99
C MET A 51 17.64 12.87 2.73
N VAL A 52 17.20 12.42 1.54
CA VAL A 52 17.71 12.91 0.25
C VAL A 52 17.40 14.40 0.04
N THR A 53 16.21 14.86 0.42
CA THR A 53 15.84 16.27 0.26
C THR A 53 16.31 17.16 1.41
N LYS A 54 17.05 16.63 2.40
CA LYS A 54 17.48 17.34 3.61
C LYS A 54 16.32 18.12 4.28
N SER A 55 15.16 17.46 4.41
CA SER A 55 13.98 18.09 5.00
C SER A 55 14.22 18.41 6.48
N HIS A 56 13.78 19.60 6.94
CA HIS A 56 13.85 20.01 8.35
C HIS A 56 12.78 19.36 9.23
N ASN A 57 11.90 18.54 8.66
CA ASN A 57 10.89 17.83 9.44
C ASN A 57 11.53 16.80 10.37
N SER A 58 11.03 16.71 11.60
CA SER A 58 11.42 15.65 12.53
C SER A 58 11.15 14.28 11.91
N ILE A 59 12.20 13.47 11.78
CA ILE A 59 12.17 12.12 11.21
C ILE A 59 11.13 11.25 11.92
N LEU A 60 10.99 11.42 13.23
CA LEU A 60 10.04 10.67 14.04
C LEU A 60 8.58 10.99 13.66
N LEU A 61 8.29 12.25 13.36
CA LEU A 61 6.97 12.71 12.92
C LEU A 61 6.65 12.22 11.50
N VAL A 62 7.66 12.18 10.63
CA VAL A 62 7.55 11.61 9.28
C VAL A 62 7.23 10.11 9.35
N ILE A 63 7.89 9.36 10.22
CA ILE A 63 7.64 7.91 10.38
C ILE A 63 6.20 7.66 10.86
N ILE A 64 5.75 8.36 11.90
CA ILE A 64 4.38 8.21 12.42
C ILE A 64 3.35 8.54 11.34
N GLY A 65 3.52 9.67 10.65
CA GLY A 65 2.62 10.06 9.55
C GLY A 65 2.60 9.02 8.43
N SER A 66 3.77 8.47 8.10
CA SER A 66 3.92 7.44 7.05
C SER A 66 3.24 6.12 7.42
N ILE A 67 3.23 5.74 8.70
CA ILE A 67 2.49 4.56 9.18
C ILE A 67 0.99 4.78 8.98
N ILE A 68 0.45 5.93 9.39
CA ILE A 68 -0.98 6.25 9.24
C ILE A 68 -1.38 6.22 7.77
N VAL A 69 -0.63 6.90 6.91
CA VAL A 69 -0.87 6.92 5.46
C VAL A 69 -0.77 5.51 4.88
N GLY A 70 0.22 4.72 5.29
CA GLY A 70 0.39 3.34 4.84
C GLY A 70 -0.76 2.42 5.22
N VAL A 71 -1.30 2.56 6.43
CA VAL A 71 -2.47 1.79 6.88
C VAL A 71 -3.70 2.16 6.07
N ILE A 72 -4.02 3.46 5.96
CA ILE A 72 -5.18 3.95 5.20
C ILE A 72 -5.10 3.46 3.76
N TRP A 73 -3.93 3.63 3.13
CA TRP A 73 -3.73 3.23 1.74
C TRP A 73 -3.85 1.72 1.54
N GLY A 74 -3.27 0.92 2.44
CA GLY A 74 -3.35 -0.54 2.38
C GLY A 74 -4.78 -1.06 2.53
N ILE A 75 -5.57 -0.47 3.43
CA ILE A 75 -7.00 -0.79 3.60
C ILE A 75 -7.78 -0.44 2.34
N LEU A 76 -7.57 0.75 1.79
CA LEU A 76 -8.27 1.22 0.59
C LEU A 76 -8.00 0.30 -0.61
N LEU A 77 -6.73 -0.06 -0.83
CA LEU A 77 -6.34 -1.01 -1.88
C LEU A 77 -6.97 -2.38 -1.66
N ALA A 78 -6.90 -2.91 -0.45
CA ALA A 78 -7.43 -4.24 -0.16
C ALA A 78 -8.96 -4.31 -0.34
N LEU A 79 -9.69 -3.29 0.13
CA LEU A 79 -11.14 -3.18 -0.07
C LEU A 79 -11.51 -3.02 -1.55
N SER A 80 -10.75 -2.20 -2.30
CA SER A 80 -10.99 -2.05 -3.74
C SER A 80 -10.84 -3.37 -4.50
N TYR A 81 -9.86 -4.20 -4.12
CA TYR A 81 -9.68 -5.52 -4.70
C TYR A 81 -10.81 -6.49 -4.32
N ILE A 82 -11.28 -6.46 -3.07
CA ILE A 82 -12.43 -7.27 -2.64
C ILE A 82 -13.66 -6.92 -3.50
N PHE A 83 -13.93 -5.63 -3.67
CA PHE A 83 -15.05 -5.15 -4.46
C PHE A 83 -14.90 -5.54 -5.94
N PHE A 84 -13.71 -5.37 -6.50
CA PHE A 84 -13.41 -5.77 -7.88
C PHE A 84 -13.60 -7.26 -8.10
N ASN A 85 -13.08 -8.10 -7.19
CA ASN A 85 -13.23 -9.55 -7.27
C ASN A 85 -14.71 -9.97 -7.13
N PHE A 86 -15.49 -9.28 -6.29
CA PHE A 86 -16.93 -9.50 -6.17
C PHE A 86 -17.68 -9.18 -7.47
N LEU A 87 -17.42 -8.02 -8.09
CA LEU A 87 -18.02 -7.68 -9.39
C LEU A 87 -17.59 -8.66 -10.48
N SER A 88 -16.29 -8.95 -10.58
CA SER A 88 -15.78 -9.84 -11.63
C SER A 88 -16.38 -11.24 -11.56
N ASN A 89 -16.71 -11.74 -10.37
CA ASN A 89 -17.35 -13.05 -10.22
C ASN A 89 -18.87 -13.00 -10.41
N THR A 90 -19.51 -11.86 -10.13
CA THR A 90 -20.97 -11.68 -10.28
C THR A 90 -21.37 -11.49 -11.75
N PHE A 91 -20.54 -10.81 -12.54
CA PHE A 91 -20.83 -10.47 -13.94
C PHE A 91 -20.17 -11.38 -14.98
N LYS A 92 -19.40 -12.39 -14.57
CA LYS A 92 -18.88 -13.46 -15.45
C LYS A 92 -19.94 -14.53 -15.78
N LYS A 93 -21.18 -14.09 -16.05
CA LYS A 93 -22.25 -14.94 -16.55
C LYS A 93 -22.04 -15.25 -18.02
#